data_AF-A0A7U9ER32-F1
#
_entry.id   AF-A0A7U9ER32-F1
#
_cell.length_a   1.000
_cell.length_b   1.000
_cell.length_c   1.000
_cell.angle_alpha   90.00
_cell.angle_beta   90.00
_cell.angle_gamma   90.00
#
_symmetry.space_group_name_H-M   'P 1'
#
loop_
_entity.id
_entity.type
_entity.pdbx_description
1 polymer ?
#
loop_
_entity_poly.entity_id
_entity_poly.type
_entity_poly.pdbx_seq_one_letter_code
_entity_poly.pdbx_strand_id
1 'polypeptide(L)'
;KNGETKLLDVQSGLFLKRLLTFFGTSMSINRHRYGELMGKKQLVPIVLSYGFTIIPFNVRESIGHQSRVGWFVSREIEQFQQQSPRLTTVHLFFGHQVPVFHSRKFCLDQLKNARWIEMCYEEIHEPHRRQWINGGVVCETAIL
;
A
#
# COMPACT_ATOMS: atom_id res chain seq x y z
N LYS A 1 16.65 0.43 10.31
CA LYS A 1 17.68 0.87 9.33
C LYS A 1 17.79 2.40 9.43
N ASN A 2 19.00 2.91 9.40
CA ASN A 2 19.53 4.22 9.80
C ASN A 2 19.13 5.46 8.93
N GLY A 3 17.98 5.47 8.27
CA GLY A 3 17.55 6.64 7.48
C GLY A 3 18.39 6.93 6.21
N GLU A 4 19.22 5.98 5.77
CA GLU A 4 20.03 6.12 4.56
C GLU A 4 19.18 6.19 3.29
N THR A 5 19.53 7.12 2.39
CA THR A 5 18.90 7.25 1.07
C THR A 5 19.88 6.78 0.01
N LYS A 6 19.42 5.93 -0.92
CA LYS A 6 20.21 5.49 -2.08
C LYS A 6 19.47 5.82 -3.36
N LEU A 7 20.15 6.48 -4.29
CA LEU A 7 19.65 6.72 -5.63
C LEU A 7 20.01 5.51 -6.51
N LEU A 8 19.02 4.99 -7.22
CA LEU A 8 19.19 3.88 -8.16
C LEU A 8 18.92 4.40 -9.56
N ASP A 9 19.81 4.07 -10.50
CA ASP A 9 19.61 4.37 -11.92
C ASP A 9 18.61 3.38 -12.53
N VAL A 10 17.34 3.60 -12.22
CA VAL A 10 16.23 2.78 -12.72
C VAL A 10 14.97 3.62 -12.85
N GLN A 11 14.21 3.40 -13.91
CA GLN A 11 12.89 4.01 -14.04
C GLN A 11 11.95 3.48 -12.96
N SER A 12 11.30 4.38 -12.22
CA SER A 12 10.38 4.02 -11.12
C SER A 12 9.27 3.06 -11.54
N GLY A 13 8.73 3.23 -12.76
CA GLY A 13 7.72 2.32 -13.33
C GLY A 13 8.27 0.92 -13.60
N LEU A 14 9.51 0.80 -14.08
CA LEU A 14 10.16 -0.49 -14.29
C LEU A 14 10.47 -1.17 -12.95
N PHE A 15 10.97 -0.42 -11.98
CA PHE A 15 11.22 -0.93 -10.63
C PHE A 15 9.95 -1.47 -9.99
N LEU A 16 8.86 -0.69 -10.03
CA LEU A 16 7.55 -1.13 -9.54
C LEU A 16 7.09 -2.40 -10.25
N LYS A 17 7.15 -2.46 -11.59
CA LYS A 17 6.75 -3.66 -12.34
C LYS A 17 7.52 -4.89 -11.88
N ARG A 18 8.84 -4.80 -11.74
CA ARG A 18 9.70 -5.89 -11.25
C ARG A 18 9.36 -6.30 -9.83
N LEU A 19 9.11 -5.32 -8.94
CA LEU A 19 8.66 -5.57 -7.57
C LEU A 19 7.34 -6.35 -7.55
N LEU A 20 6.35 -5.92 -8.33
CA LEU A 20 5.05 -6.62 -8.39
C LEU A 20 5.18 -8.02 -8.97
N THR A 21 6.00 -8.20 -10.01
CA THR A 21 6.28 -9.52 -10.58
C THR A 21 6.94 -10.46 -9.56
N PHE A 22 7.86 -9.96 -8.74
CA PHE A 22 8.46 -10.74 -7.66
C PHE A 22 7.41 -11.25 -6.66
N PHE A 23 6.40 -10.44 -6.34
CA PHE A 23 5.26 -10.84 -5.50
C PHE A 23 4.15 -11.61 -6.26
N GLY A 24 4.38 -12.01 -7.51
CA GLY A 24 3.40 -12.77 -8.30
C GLY A 24 2.13 -11.97 -8.64
N THR A 25 2.21 -10.64 -8.66
CA THR A 25 1.05 -9.76 -8.88
C THR A 25 1.31 -8.69 -9.93
N SER A 26 0.31 -7.85 -10.20
CA SER A 26 0.43 -6.73 -11.14
C SER A 26 -0.50 -5.57 -10.78
N MET A 27 -0.21 -4.41 -11.38
CA MET A 27 -1.06 -3.22 -11.28
C MET A 27 -2.48 -3.50 -11.75
N SER A 28 -2.63 -4.22 -12.87
CA SER A 28 -3.94 -4.47 -13.49
C SER A 28 -4.79 -5.39 -12.63
N ILE A 29 -4.20 -6.47 -12.09
CA ILE A 29 -4.89 -7.41 -11.21
C ILE A 29 -5.37 -6.70 -9.93
N ASN A 30 -4.48 -5.94 -9.27
CA ASN A 30 -4.86 -5.20 -8.06
C ASN A 30 -5.94 -4.15 -8.34
N ARG A 31 -5.81 -3.41 -9.44
CA ARG A 31 -6.80 -2.40 -9.83
C ARG A 31 -8.16 -3.03 -10.14
N HIS A 32 -8.19 -4.15 -10.86
CA HIS A 32 -9.44 -4.83 -11.15
C HIS A 32 -10.08 -5.38 -9.86
N ARG A 33 -9.31 -6.12 -9.06
CA ARG A 33 -9.81 -6.77 -7.85
C ARG A 33 -10.26 -5.77 -6.78
N TYR A 34 -9.47 -4.73 -6.52
CA TYR A 34 -9.68 -3.84 -5.37
C TYR A 34 -10.17 -2.45 -5.77
N GLY A 35 -9.84 -1.99 -6.97
CA GLY A 35 -10.31 -0.68 -7.45
C GLY A 35 -11.84 -0.61 -7.56
N GLU A 36 -12.48 -1.69 -8.03
CA GLU A 36 -13.95 -1.78 -8.10
C GLU A 36 -14.58 -1.71 -6.71
N LEU A 37 -14.03 -2.47 -5.75
CA LEU A 37 -14.53 -2.50 -4.38
C LEU A 37 -14.44 -1.13 -3.67
N MET A 38 -13.49 -0.31 -4.06
CA MET A 38 -13.27 1.02 -3.49
C MET A 38 -13.88 2.15 -4.32
N GLY A 39 -14.52 1.84 -5.45
CA GLY A 39 -15.01 2.83 -6.41
C GLY A 39 -13.90 3.69 -7.03
N LYS A 40 -12.68 3.16 -7.16
CA LYS A 40 -11.49 3.89 -7.64
C LYS A 40 -10.91 3.28 -8.91
N LYS A 41 -10.70 4.15 -9.92
CA LYS A 41 -10.01 3.79 -11.18
C LYS A 41 -8.51 4.12 -11.17
N GLN A 42 -8.10 5.07 -10.33
CA GLN A 42 -6.72 5.58 -10.27
C GLN A 42 -6.24 5.64 -8.82
N LEU A 43 -4.92 5.63 -8.64
CA LEU A 43 -4.28 5.68 -7.32
C LEU A 43 -4.86 4.60 -6.37
N VAL A 44 -5.01 3.38 -6.91
CA VAL A 44 -5.46 2.21 -6.15
C VAL A 44 -4.24 1.65 -5.40
N PRO A 45 -4.31 1.49 -4.07
CA PRO A 45 -3.28 0.80 -3.31
C PRO A 45 -3.10 -0.65 -3.80
N ILE A 46 -1.90 -1.19 -3.60
CA ILE A 46 -1.54 -2.52 -4.09
C ILE A 46 -1.07 -3.36 -2.93
N VAL A 47 -1.71 -4.51 -2.72
CA VAL A 47 -1.25 -5.50 -1.75
C VAL A 47 -0.19 -6.36 -2.39
N LEU A 48 0.97 -6.40 -1.76
CA LEU A 48 2.11 -7.25 -2.16
C LEU A 48 2.03 -8.60 -1.46
N SER A 49 1.79 -8.57 -0.16
CA SER A 49 1.67 -9.73 0.72
C SER A 49 1.05 -9.30 2.06
N TYR A 50 0.91 -10.27 2.98
CA TYR A 50 0.46 -10.02 4.35
C TYR A 50 1.27 -8.92 5.05
N GLY A 51 0.62 -7.87 5.54
CA GLY A 51 1.34 -6.77 6.22
C GLY A 51 2.04 -5.78 5.28
N PHE A 52 1.92 -5.95 3.95
CA PHE A 52 2.66 -5.18 2.95
C PHE A 52 1.73 -4.67 1.85
N THR A 53 1.26 -3.44 2.02
CA THR A 53 0.51 -2.70 1.01
C THR A 53 1.26 -1.44 0.62
N ILE A 54 1.35 -1.15 -0.67
CA ILE A 54 1.93 0.10 -1.16
C ILE A 54 0.83 1.07 -1.60
N ILE A 55 0.99 2.33 -1.23
CA ILE A 55 0.04 3.41 -1.45
C ILE A 55 0.62 4.37 -2.50
N PRO A 56 -0.12 4.66 -3.58
CA PRO A 56 0.31 5.64 -4.58
C PRO A 56 -0.07 7.06 -4.18
N PHE A 57 0.92 7.96 -4.20
CA PHE A 57 0.71 9.41 -4.06
C PHE A 57 1.38 10.19 -5.19
N ASN A 58 0.87 11.38 -5.51
CA ASN A 58 1.57 12.28 -6.42
C ASN A 58 2.68 12.96 -5.62
N VAL A 59 3.93 12.78 -6.01
CA VAL A 59 5.11 13.32 -5.30
C VAL A 59 5.69 14.56 -5.97
N ARG A 60 5.11 14.98 -7.09
CA ARG A 60 5.48 16.19 -7.84
C ARG A 60 4.34 16.70 -8.70
N GLU A 61 4.51 17.89 -9.23
CA GLU A 61 3.68 18.42 -10.32
C GLU A 61 3.88 17.63 -11.62
N SER A 62 2.88 17.69 -12.49
CA SER A 62 2.95 17.02 -13.79
C SER A 62 3.98 17.69 -14.70
N ILE A 63 4.90 16.91 -15.26
CA ILE A 63 5.82 17.35 -16.31
C ILE A 63 5.57 16.49 -17.55
N GLY A 64 4.83 17.04 -18.52
CA GLY A 64 4.40 16.30 -19.71
C GLY A 64 3.71 14.98 -19.37
N HIS A 65 4.13 13.90 -20.02
CA HIS A 65 3.60 12.54 -19.82
C HIS A 65 4.36 11.71 -18.78
N GLN A 66 5.31 12.31 -18.06
CA GLN A 66 6.09 11.56 -17.09
C GLN A 66 5.26 11.20 -15.84
N SER A 67 5.51 10.02 -15.27
CA SER A 67 4.88 9.65 -14.01
C SER A 67 5.26 10.62 -12.90
N ARG A 68 4.26 11.03 -12.13
CA ARG A 68 4.41 11.80 -10.89
C ARG A 68 4.08 10.98 -9.64
N VAL A 69 3.81 9.69 -9.82
CA VAL A 69 3.34 8.81 -8.73
C VAL A 69 4.55 8.19 -8.03
N GLY A 70 4.64 8.43 -6.72
CA GLY A 70 5.51 7.71 -5.79
C GLY A 70 4.72 6.65 -5.02
N TRP A 71 5.42 5.62 -4.55
CA TRP A 71 4.83 4.46 -3.88
C TRP A 71 5.37 4.35 -2.47
N PHE A 72 4.47 4.21 -1.50
CA PHE A 72 4.78 4.25 -0.08
C PHE A 72 4.31 2.99 0.60
N VAL A 73 5.17 2.34 1.38
CA VAL A 73 4.76 1.19 2.19
C VAL A 73 3.85 1.69 3.32
N SER A 74 2.60 1.22 3.36
CA SER A 74 1.55 1.73 4.25
C SER A 74 1.95 1.74 5.72
N ARG A 75 2.61 0.67 6.18
CA ARG A 75 3.04 0.51 7.57
C ARG A 75 4.25 1.38 7.95
N GLU A 76 4.98 1.93 6.98
CA GLU A 76 6.10 2.83 7.25
C GLU A 76 5.63 4.27 7.42
N ILE A 77 4.35 4.56 7.14
CA ILE A 77 3.76 5.89 7.32
C ILE A 77 3.43 6.09 8.80
N GLU A 78 4.09 7.07 9.40
CA GLU A 78 3.90 7.44 10.81
C GLU A 78 2.81 8.52 10.95
N GLN A 79 2.90 9.58 10.15
CA GLN A 79 1.96 10.70 10.24
C GLN A 79 1.84 11.48 8.93
N PHE A 80 0.73 12.22 8.81
CA PHE A 80 0.48 13.17 7.73
C PHE A 80 0.38 14.59 8.28
N GLN A 81 1.26 15.47 7.84
CA GLN A 81 1.28 16.88 8.22
C GLN A 81 0.85 17.75 7.04
N GLN A 82 -0.25 18.49 7.19
CA GLN A 82 -0.74 19.36 6.13
C GLN A 82 0.13 20.62 6.05
N GLN A 83 0.63 20.94 4.85
CA GLN A 83 1.38 22.17 4.57
C GLN A 83 0.47 23.21 3.88
N SER A 84 -0.39 22.76 2.97
CA SER A 84 -1.39 23.59 2.30
C SER A 84 -2.62 22.75 1.92
N PRO A 85 -3.71 23.34 1.37
CA PRO A 85 -4.90 22.56 0.97
C PRO A 85 -4.62 21.41 0.00
N ARG A 86 -3.57 21.49 -0.82
CA ARG A 86 -3.20 20.48 -1.82
C ARG A 86 -1.77 19.92 -1.63
N LEU A 87 -1.15 20.18 -0.48
CA LEU A 87 0.20 19.73 -0.18
C LEU A 87 0.26 19.18 1.25
N THR A 88 0.71 17.93 1.38
CA THR A 88 0.87 17.24 2.66
C THR A 88 2.25 16.62 2.72
N THR A 89 2.93 16.72 3.86
CA THR A 89 4.16 15.98 4.12
C THR A 89 3.81 14.63 4.73
N VAL A 90 4.27 13.56 4.11
CA VAL A 90 4.23 12.20 4.67
C VAL A 90 5.50 11.99 5.47
N HIS A 91 5.34 11.74 6.77
CA HIS A 91 6.45 11.33 7.63
C HIS A 91 6.48 9.81 7.68
N LEU A 92 7.65 9.26 7.40
CA LEU A 92 7.92 7.84 7.45
C LEU A 92 8.80 7.52 8.64
N PHE A 93 8.79 6.26 9.05
CA PHE A 93 9.73 5.77 10.06
C PHE A 93 11.18 6.10 9.67
N PHE A 94 12.01 6.28 10.71
CA PHE A 94 13.41 6.68 10.60
C PHE A 94 13.62 8.11 10.05
N GLY A 95 12.60 8.97 10.14
CA GLY A 95 12.73 10.41 9.94
C GLY A 95 12.67 10.88 8.50
N HIS A 96 12.31 10.01 7.54
CA HIS A 96 12.14 10.42 6.16
C HIS A 96 10.85 11.24 5.99
N GLN A 97 10.96 12.37 5.29
CA GLN A 97 9.83 13.26 5.02
C GLN A 97 9.69 13.45 3.52
N VAL A 98 8.51 13.13 2.98
CA VAL A 98 8.26 13.21 1.54
C VAL A 98 7.02 14.07 1.29
N PRO A 99 7.14 15.18 0.52
CA PRO A 99 5.98 15.97 0.14
C PRO A 99 5.12 15.21 -0.88
N VAL A 100 3.81 15.27 -0.69
CA VAL A 100 2.81 14.74 -1.62
C VAL A 100 1.80 15.82 -1.98
N PHE A 101 1.46 15.88 -3.26
CA PHE A 101 0.59 16.88 -3.88
C PHE A 101 -0.88 16.47 -3.75
N HIS A 102 -1.29 16.26 -2.50
CA HIS A 102 -2.63 15.87 -2.09
C HIS A 102 -3.02 16.57 -0.78
N SER A 103 -4.32 16.66 -0.52
CA SER A 103 -4.82 17.12 0.77
C SER A 103 -4.58 16.06 1.86
N ARG A 104 -4.50 16.47 3.13
CA ARG A 104 -4.36 15.54 4.26
C ARG A 104 -5.51 14.54 4.33
N LYS A 105 -6.73 15.00 4.04
CA LYS A 105 -7.93 14.14 3.97
C LYS A 105 -7.75 13.03 2.95
N PHE A 106 -7.30 13.35 1.73
CA PHE A 106 -7.04 12.36 0.70
C PHE A 106 -5.99 11.33 1.15
N CYS A 107 -4.91 11.78 1.79
CA CYS A 107 -3.86 10.90 2.28
C CYS A 107 -4.36 9.92 3.35
N LEU A 108 -5.15 10.40 4.31
CA LEU A 108 -5.79 9.57 5.32
C LEU A 108 -6.77 8.58 4.69
N ASP A 109 -7.58 9.03 3.74
CA ASP A 109 -8.51 8.14 3.04
C ASP A 109 -7.75 7.07 2.24
N GLN A 110 -6.62 7.39 1.63
CA GLN A 110 -5.73 6.39 0.99
C GLN A 110 -5.14 5.39 1.98
N LEU A 111 -4.78 5.82 3.19
CA LEU A 111 -4.30 4.91 4.23
C LEU A 111 -5.40 3.96 4.72
N LYS A 112 -6.62 4.48 4.97
CA LYS A 112 -7.79 3.64 5.33
C LYS A 112 -8.08 2.61 4.26
N ASN A 113 -8.05 3.05 3.01
CA ASN A 113 -8.20 2.23 1.84
C ASN A 113 -7.15 1.10 1.78
N ALA A 114 -5.88 1.41 2.03
CA ALA A 114 -4.83 0.39 2.08
C ALA A 114 -5.08 -0.65 3.19
N ARG A 115 -5.51 -0.22 4.39
CA ARG A 115 -5.86 -1.12 5.49
C ARG A 115 -7.06 -2.00 5.17
N TRP A 116 -8.06 -1.45 4.50
CA TRP A 116 -9.23 -2.22 4.09
C TRP A 116 -8.86 -3.31 3.07
N ILE A 117 -8.04 -2.99 2.06
CA ILE A 117 -7.59 -3.99 1.09
C ILE A 117 -6.73 -5.07 1.76
N GLU A 118 -5.88 -4.69 2.72
CA GLU A 118 -5.10 -5.63 3.53
C GLU A 118 -6.02 -6.65 4.23
N MET A 119 -7.10 -6.19 4.88
CA MET A 119 -8.10 -7.08 5.49
C MET A 119 -8.78 -8.01 4.45
N CYS A 120 -9.15 -7.49 3.28
CA CYS A 120 -9.74 -8.31 2.22
C CYS A 120 -8.75 -9.36 1.68
N TYR A 121 -7.47 -9.02 1.59
CA TYR A 121 -6.44 -9.96 1.18
C TYR A 121 -6.31 -11.11 2.20
N GLU A 122 -6.29 -10.78 3.50
CA GLU A 122 -6.27 -11.76 4.59
C GLU A 122 -7.46 -12.73 4.53
N GLU A 123 -8.67 -12.21 4.28
CA GLU A 123 -9.88 -13.04 4.16
C GLU A 123 -9.78 -14.08 3.04
N ILE A 124 -9.24 -13.67 1.89
CA ILE A 124 -9.19 -14.53 0.71
C ILE A 124 -8.07 -15.58 0.84
N HIS A 125 -6.92 -15.21 1.43
CA HIS A 125 -5.72 -16.05 1.37
C HIS A 125 -5.48 -16.83 2.67
N GLU A 126 -6.07 -16.42 3.80
CA GLU A 126 -5.83 -17.02 5.12
C GLU A 126 -7.15 -17.16 5.92
N PRO A 127 -8.19 -17.84 5.39
CA PRO A 127 -9.47 -17.98 6.10
C PRO A 127 -9.32 -18.67 7.47
N HIS A 128 -8.32 -19.56 7.61
CA HIS A 128 -8.06 -20.33 8.83
C HIS A 128 -7.34 -19.54 9.94
N ARG A 129 -6.70 -18.40 9.64
CA ARG A 129 -5.98 -17.63 10.67
C ARG A 129 -6.94 -16.91 11.63
N ARG A 130 -8.19 -16.66 11.21
CA ARG A 130 -9.27 -16.16 12.09
C ARG A 130 -9.74 -17.21 13.11
N GLN A 131 -9.52 -18.50 12.86
CA GLN A 131 -9.90 -19.56 13.81
C GLN A 131 -9.00 -19.54 15.07
N TRP A 132 -7.78 -19.03 14.98
CA TRP A 132 -6.84 -19.01 16.11
C TRP A 132 -7.14 -17.93 17.15
N ILE A 133 -7.83 -16.85 16.77
CA ILE A 133 -8.15 -15.74 17.69
C ILE A 133 -9.49 -15.97 18.41
N ASN A 134 -10.38 -16.83 17.89
CA ASN A 134 -11.75 -16.97 18.39
C ASN A 134 -12.18 -18.37 18.90
N GLY A 135 -11.32 -19.38 18.95
CA GLY A 135 -11.69 -20.58 19.71
C GLY A 135 -10.95 -21.86 19.37
N GLY A 136 -10.38 -22.46 20.42
CA GLY A 136 -10.31 -23.90 20.67
C GLY A 136 -10.07 -24.82 19.48
N VAL A 137 -8.87 -25.38 19.43
CA VAL A 137 -8.59 -26.63 18.72
C VAL A 137 -9.56 -27.70 19.24
N VAL A 138 -10.62 -27.99 18.49
CA VAL A 138 -11.31 -29.28 18.63
C VAL A 138 -10.52 -30.26 17.79
N CYS A 139 -9.68 -31.03 18.47
CA CYS A 139 -8.99 -32.16 17.90
C CYS A 139 -10.07 -33.21 17.57
N GLU A 140 -10.43 -33.37 16.30
CA GLU A 140 -11.19 -34.55 15.88
C GLU A 140 -10.26 -35.75 16.02
N THR A 141 -10.47 -36.49 17.12
CA THR A 141 -9.92 -37.83 17.31
C THR A 141 -10.50 -38.70 16.20
N ALA A 142 -9.68 -39.02 15.20
CA ALA A 142 -9.98 -40.12 14.29
C ALA A 142 -10.01 -41.40 15.12
N ILE A 143 -11.21 -41.91 15.39
CA ILE A 143 -11.40 -43.23 15.97
C ILE A 143 -11.20 -44.22 14.81
N LEU A 144 -10.16 -45.06 14.95
CA LEU A 144 -9.92 -46.27 14.16
C LEU A 144 -10.99 -47.33 14.43
#